data_AF-A0A0R3EGB0-F1
#
_entry.id   AF-A0A0R3EGB0-F1
#
_cell.length_a   1.000
_cell.length_b   1.000
_cell.length_c   1.000
_cell.angle_alpha   90.00
_cell.angle_beta   90.00
_cell.angle_gamma   90.00
#
_symmetry.space_group_name_H-M   'P 1'
#
loop_
_entity.id
_entity.type
_entity.pdbx_description
1 polymer ?
#
loop_
_entity_poly.entity_id
_entity_poly.type
_entity_poly.pdbx_seq_one_letter_code
_entity_poly.pdbx_strand_id
1 'polypeptide(L)'
;MSAQMTLPTCCLPGCVQVVAEWGEACQTCISECGHFLQRVSSAAAGSPEQLAEVFAERDRGTGAAYAAQAESEIALGKLAGKYIDGAGQAMSPWVAQVASNQGVRKAMQVCWMSEERRSCTHIGGRWECDRCRDIT
;
A
#
# COMPACT_ATOMS: atom_id res chain seq x y z
N MET A 1 -44.17 12.50 -15.15
CA MET A 1 -42.90 12.05 -14.55
C MET A 1 -43.25 10.91 -13.61
N SER A 2 -43.03 9.67 -14.02
CA SER A 2 -43.36 8.50 -13.18
C SER A 2 -42.31 8.38 -12.08
N ALA A 3 -42.72 8.55 -10.83
CA ALA A 3 -41.88 8.27 -9.68
C ALA A 3 -41.61 6.76 -9.65
N GLN A 4 -40.37 6.34 -9.93
CA GLN A 4 -39.93 4.98 -9.64
C GLN A 4 -39.89 4.83 -8.13
N MET A 5 -40.80 4.02 -7.58
CA MET A 5 -40.74 3.64 -6.17
C MET A 5 -39.65 2.58 -6.01
N THR A 6 -38.50 2.98 -5.49
CA THR A 6 -37.43 2.04 -5.14
C THR A 6 -37.82 1.32 -3.86
N LEU A 7 -38.02 0.00 -3.96
CA LEU A 7 -38.25 -0.84 -2.78
C LEU A 7 -36.91 -1.12 -2.07
N PRO A 8 -36.89 -1.21 -0.73
CA PRO A 8 -35.70 -1.63 0.01
C PRO A 8 -35.24 -3.02 -0.42
N THR A 9 -33.95 -3.17 -0.68
CA THR A 9 -33.33 -4.46 -0.95
C THR A 9 -32.42 -4.88 0.21
N CYS A 10 -32.20 -6.19 0.32
CA CYS A 10 -31.30 -6.81 1.28
C CYS A 10 -29.96 -6.06 1.37
N CYS A 11 -29.46 -5.86 2.60
CA CYS A 11 -28.22 -5.14 2.86
C CYS A 11 -26.94 -5.91 2.49
N LEU A 12 -27.05 -7.22 2.20
CA LEU A 12 -25.90 -8.01 1.75
C LEU A 12 -25.56 -7.70 0.29
N PRO A 13 -24.28 -7.39 -0.03
CA PRO A 13 -23.85 -7.13 -1.39
C PRO A 13 -24.24 -8.24 -2.37
N GLY A 14 -24.89 -7.87 -3.47
CA GLY A 14 -25.31 -8.80 -4.52
C GLY A 14 -26.66 -9.49 -4.29
N CYS A 15 -27.28 -9.33 -3.10
CA CYS A 15 -28.63 -9.83 -2.87
C CYS A 15 -29.68 -8.80 -3.30
N VAL A 16 -30.61 -9.21 -4.19
CA VAL A 16 -31.67 -8.34 -4.72
C VAL A 16 -33.04 -8.56 -4.07
N GLN A 17 -33.11 -9.37 -3.01
CA GLN A 17 -34.39 -9.64 -2.35
C GLN A 17 -34.95 -8.38 -1.70
N VAL A 18 -36.24 -8.16 -1.87
CA VAL A 18 -36.98 -7.06 -1.26
C VAL A 18 -37.16 -7.34 0.23
N VAL A 19 -36.94 -6.30 1.06
CA VAL A 19 -37.07 -6.35 2.52
C VAL A 19 -37.99 -5.23 3.00
N ALA A 20 -38.35 -5.24 4.29
CA ALA A 20 -39.25 -4.25 4.85
C ALA A 20 -38.55 -2.88 5.01
N GLU A 21 -37.30 -2.88 5.47
CA GLU A 21 -36.53 -1.66 5.73
C GLU A 21 -35.11 -1.70 5.16
N TRP A 22 -34.58 -0.53 4.77
CA TRP A 22 -33.19 -0.41 4.34
C TRP A 22 -32.23 -0.80 5.47
N GLY A 23 -31.23 -1.61 5.14
CA GLY A 23 -30.27 -2.12 6.12
C GLY A 23 -30.63 -3.49 6.70
N GLU A 24 -31.79 -4.06 6.36
CA GLU A 24 -32.15 -5.42 6.75
C GLU A 24 -31.57 -6.49 5.82
N ALA A 25 -31.19 -7.63 6.41
CA ALA A 25 -30.86 -8.83 5.66
C ALA A 25 -32.13 -9.66 5.43
N CYS A 26 -32.30 -10.23 4.23
CA CYS A 26 -33.42 -11.12 3.96
C CYS A 26 -33.29 -12.46 4.72
N GLN A 27 -34.40 -13.18 4.88
CA GLN A 27 -34.42 -14.43 5.65
C GLN A 27 -33.45 -15.49 5.13
N THR A 28 -33.24 -15.56 3.81
CA THR A 28 -32.27 -16.47 3.18
C THR A 28 -30.84 -16.10 3.58
N CYS A 29 -30.46 -14.82 3.50
CA CYS A 29 -29.12 -14.41 3.91
C CYS A 29 -28.90 -14.61 5.41
N ILE A 30 -29.94 -14.38 6.23
CA ILE A 30 -29.90 -14.68 7.68
C ILE A 30 -29.65 -16.17 7.92
N SER A 31 -30.34 -17.06 7.20
CA SER A 31 -30.18 -18.51 7.38
C SER A 31 -28.82 -19.02 6.90
N GLU A 32 -28.38 -18.59 5.71
CA GLU A 32 -27.14 -19.06 5.09
C GLU A 32 -25.90 -18.53 5.81
N CYS A 33 -25.88 -17.24 6.14
CA CYS A 33 -24.75 -16.65 6.81
C CYS A 33 -24.78 -16.90 8.33
N GLY A 34 -25.97 -17.11 8.92
CA GLY A 34 -26.12 -17.47 10.33
C GLY A 34 -25.29 -16.58 11.26
N HIS A 35 -24.39 -17.19 12.02
CA HIS A 35 -23.52 -16.51 12.98
C HIS A 35 -22.47 -15.57 12.37
N PHE A 36 -22.22 -15.64 11.06
CA PHE A 36 -21.35 -14.69 10.35
C PHE A 36 -22.03 -13.32 10.16
N LEU A 37 -23.35 -13.23 10.35
CA LEU A 37 -24.06 -11.96 10.37
C LEU A 37 -24.28 -11.49 11.80
N GLN A 38 -23.66 -10.37 12.15
CA GLN A 38 -23.91 -9.70 13.42
C GLN A 38 -24.65 -8.38 13.15
N ARG A 39 -25.87 -8.26 13.69
CA ARG A 39 -26.59 -6.99 13.69
C ARG A 39 -25.93 -6.08 14.71
N VAL A 40 -25.17 -5.10 14.25
CA VAL A 40 -24.66 -4.03 15.11
C VAL A 40 -25.85 -3.11 15.39
N SER A 41 -26.32 -3.10 16.65
CA SER A 41 -27.38 -2.17 17.04
C SER A 41 -26.86 -0.74 16.92
N SER A 42 -27.74 0.20 16.54
CA SER A 42 -27.41 1.62 16.52
C SER A 42 -27.02 2.17 17.89
N ALA A 43 -27.36 1.48 18.99
CA ALA A 43 -26.92 1.80 20.34
C ALA A 43 -25.46 1.42 20.62
N ALA A 44 -24.88 0.48 19.85
CA ALA A 44 -23.47 0.12 19.90
C ALA A 44 -22.62 0.93 18.91
N ALA A 45 -23.26 1.53 17.89
CA ALA A 45 -22.64 2.56 17.08
C ALA A 45 -22.54 3.85 17.90
N GLY A 46 -21.37 4.48 17.95
CA GLY A 46 -21.23 5.78 18.59
C GLY A 46 -22.24 6.79 18.03
N SER A 47 -22.49 7.87 18.78
CA SER A 47 -23.34 8.96 18.28
C SER A 47 -22.82 9.45 16.91
N PRO A 48 -23.67 10.08 16.07
CA PRO A 48 -23.23 10.62 14.79
C PRO A 48 -21.98 11.51 14.92
N GLU A 49 -21.87 12.28 16.00
CA GLU A 49 -20.73 13.13 16.32
C GLU A 49 -19.48 12.31 16.64
N GLN A 50 -19.61 11.22 17.40
CA GLN A 50 -18.50 10.31 17.71
C GLN A 50 -17.98 9.61 16.45
N LEU A 51 -18.88 9.18 15.56
CA LEU A 51 -18.51 8.58 14.28
C LEU A 51 -17.84 9.62 13.36
N ALA A 52 -18.33 10.86 13.35
CA ALA A 52 -17.74 11.94 12.58
C ALA A 52 -16.29 12.22 13.01
N GLU A 53 -15.98 12.21 14.31
CA GLU A 53 -14.61 12.38 14.79
C GLU A 53 -13.71 11.20 14.39
N VAL A 54 -14.20 9.95 14.50
CA VAL A 54 -13.45 8.76 14.06
C VAL A 54 -13.11 8.83 12.58
N PHE A 55 -14.07 9.25 11.74
CA PHE A 55 -13.83 9.42 10.31
C PHE A 55 -12.90 10.60 10.02
N ALA A 56 -13.04 11.72 10.73
CA ALA A 56 -12.15 12.86 10.58
C ALA A 56 -10.70 12.48 10.90
N GLU A 57 -10.46 11.69 11.95
CA GLU A 57 -9.13 11.18 12.29
C GLU A 57 -8.57 10.25 11.21
N ARG A 58 -9.37 9.29 10.75
CA ARG A 58 -8.98 8.40 9.63
C ARG A 58 -8.62 9.20 8.38
N ASP A 59 -9.42 10.21 8.05
CA ASP A 59 -9.25 11.02 6.85
C ASP A 59 -8.00 11.91 6.97
N ARG A 60 -7.71 12.46 8.15
CA ARG A 60 -6.43 13.14 8.45
C ARG A 60 -5.24 12.21 8.22
N GLY A 61 -5.30 11.00 8.77
CA GLY A 61 -4.23 10.00 8.61
C GLY A 61 -4.01 9.61 7.14
N THR A 62 -5.09 9.43 6.40
CA THR A 62 -5.05 9.11 4.96
C THR A 62 -4.46 10.27 4.15
N GLY A 63 -4.89 11.51 4.43
CA GLY A 63 -4.33 12.71 3.80
C GLY A 63 -2.83 12.85 4.06
N ALA A 64 -2.38 12.64 5.31
CA ALA A 64 -0.97 12.70 5.67
C ALA A 64 -0.14 11.61 4.96
N ALA A 65 -0.65 10.39 4.85
CA ALA A 65 0.04 9.31 4.14
C ALA A 65 0.20 9.62 2.65
N TYR A 66 -0.85 10.13 1.99
CA TYR A 66 -0.76 10.53 0.58
C TYR A 66 0.15 11.73 0.38
N ALA A 67 0.15 12.71 1.29
CA ALA A 67 1.08 13.84 1.23
C ALA A 67 2.54 13.35 1.32
N ALA A 68 2.85 12.45 2.26
CA ALA A 68 4.20 11.88 2.40
C ALA A 68 4.63 11.05 1.17
N GLN A 69 3.70 10.33 0.55
CA GLN A 69 3.95 9.62 -0.72
C GLN A 69 4.24 10.60 -1.86
N ALA A 70 3.42 11.65 -2.02
CA ALA A 70 3.64 12.67 -3.04
C ALA A 70 4.98 13.39 -2.85
N GLU A 71 5.36 13.71 -1.62
CA GLU A 71 6.69 14.27 -1.31
C GLU A 71 7.82 13.32 -1.70
N SER A 72 7.65 12.03 -1.44
CA SER A 72 8.62 10.99 -1.82
C SER A 72 8.74 10.84 -3.34
N GLU A 73 7.63 10.89 -4.07
CA GLU A 73 7.61 10.87 -5.53
C GLU A 73 8.25 12.11 -6.14
N ILE A 74 7.98 13.30 -5.58
CA ILE A 74 8.64 14.55 -5.97
C ILE A 74 10.15 14.46 -5.70
N ALA A 75 10.55 13.92 -4.55
CA ALA A 75 11.95 13.71 -4.21
C ALA A 75 12.62 12.73 -5.19
N LEU A 76 11.94 11.63 -5.53
CA LEU A 76 12.42 10.65 -6.51
C LEU A 76 12.53 11.25 -7.91
N GLY A 77 11.56 12.05 -8.36
CA GLY A 77 11.62 12.77 -9.63
C GLY A 77 12.77 13.78 -9.69
N LYS A 78 13.00 14.54 -8.60
CA LYS A 78 14.17 15.43 -8.48
C LYS A 78 15.49 14.66 -8.49
N LEU A 79 15.52 13.47 -7.89
CA LEU A 79 16.69 12.59 -7.92
C LEU A 79 16.93 12.07 -9.35
N ALA A 80 15.89 11.58 -10.03
CA ALA A 80 15.96 11.08 -11.40
C ALA A 80 16.45 12.17 -12.38
N GLY A 81 16.03 13.43 -12.21
CA GLY A 81 16.53 14.56 -13.00
C GLY A 81 18.04 14.84 -12.84
N LYS A 82 18.69 14.35 -11.77
CA LYS A 82 20.14 14.43 -11.58
C LYS A 82 20.89 13.25 -12.21
N TYR A 83 20.20 12.19 -12.61
CA TYR A 83 20.78 10.98 -13.19
C TYR A 83 20.36 10.83 -14.66
N ILE A 84 20.89 11.74 -15.48
CA ILE A 84 20.93 11.59 -16.94
C ILE A 84 22.05 10.62 -17.31
N ASP A 85 21.79 9.67 -18.21
CA ASP A 85 22.82 8.78 -18.73
C ASP A 85 23.79 9.50 -19.68
N GLY A 86 24.84 8.81 -20.14
CA GLY A 86 25.81 9.36 -21.08
C GLY A 86 25.25 9.70 -22.47
N ALA A 87 24.00 9.32 -22.75
CA ALA A 87 23.24 9.67 -23.96
C ALA A 87 22.24 10.82 -23.72
N GLY A 88 22.19 11.38 -22.49
CA GLY A 88 21.32 12.50 -22.12
C GLY A 88 19.88 12.10 -21.81
N GLN A 89 19.59 10.80 -21.64
CA GLN A 89 18.24 10.31 -21.37
C GLN A 89 18.03 10.14 -19.85
N ALA A 90 16.85 10.56 -19.36
CA ALA A 90 16.49 10.39 -17.96
C ALA A 90 16.38 8.90 -17.62
N MET A 91 17.20 8.40 -16.70
CA MET A 91 17.10 7.01 -16.26
C MET A 91 15.80 6.76 -15.50
N SER A 92 15.25 5.56 -15.63
CA SER A 92 14.08 5.11 -14.86
C SER A 92 14.31 5.31 -13.34
N PRO A 93 13.31 5.78 -12.58
CA PRO A 93 13.42 5.98 -11.13
C PRO A 93 13.89 4.75 -10.35
N TRP A 94 13.52 3.55 -10.80
CA TRP A 94 14.01 2.29 -10.22
C TRP A 94 15.52 2.10 -10.44
N VAL A 95 16.02 2.47 -11.61
CA VAL A 95 17.44 2.38 -11.95
C VAL A 95 18.25 3.40 -11.14
N ALA A 96 17.71 4.61 -10.92
CA ALA A 96 18.32 5.60 -10.04
C ALA A 96 18.37 5.14 -8.56
N GLN A 97 17.30 4.50 -8.05
CA GLN A 97 17.27 3.90 -6.71
C GLN A 97 18.35 2.82 -6.57
N VAL A 98 18.47 1.91 -7.54
CA VAL A 98 19.50 0.85 -7.57
C VAL A 98 20.91 1.43 -7.71
N ALA A 99 21.10 2.50 -8.47
CA ALA A 99 22.37 3.20 -8.60
C ALA A 99 22.75 3.98 -7.32
N SER A 100 21.75 4.47 -6.58
CA SER A 100 21.93 5.16 -5.30
C SER A 100 22.25 4.25 -4.12
N ASN A 101 22.25 2.91 -4.30
CA ASN A 101 22.86 1.94 -3.39
C ASN A 101 24.40 2.06 -3.42
N GLN A 102 24.90 3.27 -3.20
CA GLN A 102 26.29 3.56 -2.97
C GLN A 102 26.74 2.81 -1.71
N GLY A 103 27.62 1.81 -1.88
CA GLY A 103 28.36 1.20 -0.77
C GLY A 103 27.52 0.44 0.25
N VAL A 104 26.37 -0.14 -0.15
CA VAL A 104 25.58 -0.98 0.78
C VAL A 104 26.45 -2.15 1.22
N ARG A 105 26.75 -2.22 2.51
CA ARG A 105 27.47 -3.35 3.12
C ARG A 105 26.46 -4.31 3.73
N LYS A 106 26.53 -5.59 3.38
CA LYS A 106 25.61 -6.62 3.84
C LYS A 106 26.36 -7.91 4.19
N ALA A 107 25.94 -8.57 5.26
CA ALA A 107 26.49 -9.86 5.68
C ALA A 107 25.98 -11.01 4.78
N MET A 108 26.74 -12.12 4.78
CA MET A 108 26.40 -13.38 4.09
C MET A 108 26.07 -13.23 2.60
N GLN A 109 26.65 -12.23 1.92
CA GLN A 109 26.53 -12.10 0.47
C GLN A 109 27.60 -12.95 -0.23
N VAL A 110 27.27 -13.48 -1.40
CA VAL A 110 28.22 -14.23 -2.21
C VAL A 110 29.17 -13.23 -2.88
N CYS A 111 30.45 -13.29 -2.52
CA CYS A 111 31.48 -12.45 -3.12
C CYS A 111 31.65 -12.84 -4.59
N TRP A 112 31.63 -11.87 -5.50
CA TRP A 112 31.82 -12.10 -6.93
C TRP A 112 33.19 -12.70 -7.26
N MET A 113 34.23 -12.35 -6.50
CA MET A 113 35.60 -12.79 -6.77
C MET A 113 35.95 -14.15 -6.16
N SER A 114 35.43 -14.45 -4.97
CA SER A 114 35.80 -15.66 -4.24
C SER A 114 34.67 -16.68 -4.16
N GLU A 115 33.48 -16.34 -4.62
CA GLU A 115 32.25 -17.16 -4.57
C GLU A 115 31.80 -17.59 -3.15
N GLU A 116 32.50 -17.13 -2.12
CA GLU A 116 32.20 -17.42 -0.72
C GLU A 116 31.19 -16.42 -0.13
N ARG A 117 30.42 -16.87 0.88
CA ARG A 117 29.54 -15.99 1.65
C ARG A 117 30.32 -15.18 2.67
N ARG A 118 30.37 -13.86 2.49
CA ARG A 118 31.10 -12.92 3.36
C ARG A 118 30.29 -11.65 3.63
N SER A 119 30.83 -10.79 4.49
CA SER A 119 30.36 -9.40 4.59
C SER A 119 30.94 -8.61 3.43
N CYS A 120 30.08 -8.21 2.49
CA CYS A 120 30.49 -7.61 1.22
C CYS A 120 29.88 -6.22 1.05
N THR A 121 30.54 -5.39 0.25
CA THR A 121 30.04 -4.07 -0.18
C THR A 121 29.56 -4.19 -1.63
N HIS A 122 28.41 -3.62 -1.94
CA HIS A 122 27.88 -3.58 -3.30
C HIS A 122 28.55 -2.45 -4.10
N ILE A 123 29.33 -2.82 -5.12
CA ILE A 123 30.12 -1.91 -5.94
C ILE A 123 29.85 -2.26 -7.40
N GLY A 124 29.39 -1.30 -8.21
CA GLY A 124 29.21 -1.51 -9.66
C GLY A 124 28.34 -2.72 -10.04
N GLY A 125 27.29 -3.02 -9.25
CA GLY A 125 26.37 -4.13 -9.53
C GLY A 125 26.81 -5.51 -8.99
N ARG A 126 27.93 -5.59 -8.28
CA ARG A 126 28.46 -6.85 -7.71
C ARG A 126 28.83 -6.70 -6.23
N TRP A 127 28.90 -7.83 -5.54
CA TRP A 127 29.30 -7.89 -4.14
C TRP A 127 30.79 -8.22 -4.01
N GLU A 128 31.55 -7.36 -3.33
CA GLU A 128 32.98 -7.60 -3.09
C GLU A 128 33.27 -7.59 -1.58
N CYS A 129 33.97 -8.61 -1.09
CA CYS A 129 34.44 -8.65 0.30
C CYS A 129 35.71 -7.81 0.47
N ASP A 130 36.00 -7.38 1.71
CA ASP A 130 37.15 -6.48 1.99
C ASP A 130 38.49 -7.05 1.46
N ARG A 131 38.73 -8.35 1.68
CA ARG A 131 39.94 -9.03 1.17
C ARG A 131 40.07 -8.99 -0.35
N CYS A 132 38.96 -9.11 -1.07
CA CYS A 132 38.93 -9.12 -2.52
C CYS A 132 39.08 -7.70 -3.10
N ARG A 133 38.59 -6.70 -2.36
CA ARG A 133 38.75 -5.29 -2.71
C ARG A 133 40.20 -4.85 -2.62
N ASP A 134 40.94 -5.29 -1.61
CA ASP A 134 42.34 -4.89 -1.41
C ASP A 134 43.30 -5.44 -2.50
N ILE A 135 42.82 -6.29 -3.40
CA ILE A 135 43.59 -6.89 -4.51
C ILE A 135 43.32 -6.17 -5.84
N THR A 136 42.24 -5.38 -5.93
CA THR A 136 41.78 -4.69 -7.15
C THR A 136 42.14 -3.21 -7.10
#